data_AF-A0A815L021-F1
#
_entry.id   AF-A0A815L021-F1
#
_cell.length_a   1.000
_cell.length_b   1.000
_cell.length_c   1.000
_cell.angle_alpha   90.00
_cell.angle_beta   90.00
_cell.angle_gamma   90.00
#
_symmetry.space_group_name_H-M   'P 1'
#
loop_
_entity.id
_entity.type
_entity.pdbx_description
1 polymer ?
#
loop_
_entity_poly.entity_id
_entity_poly.type
_entity_poly.pdbx_seq_one_letter_code
_entity_poly.pdbx_strand_id
1 'polypeptide(L)'
;MGTFEQIYGSKTPIDVKDIFKACKDQIRKVLVFGRAGIGKSTFCRYVAYQWATGAIWSEYELVVLVHLRSLTESRYPFGTIYSPVDIVEKEYFSYPCLSGKDKQLLQQELRENHILWLLDGYDEI
;
A
#
# COMPACT_ATOMS: atom_id res chain seq x y z
N MET A 1 -16.27 14.25 -5.68
CA MET A 1 -16.75 12.86 -5.90
C MET A 1 -17.12 12.73 -7.37
N GLY A 2 -16.34 12.01 -8.18
CA GLY A 2 -16.65 11.78 -9.59
C GLY A 2 -17.80 10.77 -9.73
N THR A 3 -18.76 11.03 -10.62
CA THR A 3 -19.89 10.15 -10.88
C THR A 3 -19.46 8.86 -11.57
N PHE A 4 -20.18 7.76 -11.32
CA PHE A 4 -19.94 6.41 -11.87
C PHE A 4 -19.76 6.38 -13.40
N GLU A 5 -20.34 7.35 -14.11
CA GLU A 5 -20.29 7.48 -15.56
C GLU A 5 -18.86 7.71 -16.11
N GLN A 6 -17.96 8.30 -15.31
CA GLN A 6 -16.56 8.51 -15.72
C GLN A 6 -15.77 7.19 -15.83
N ILE A 7 -16.22 6.12 -15.17
CA ILE A 7 -15.54 4.81 -15.16
C ILE A 7 -15.71 4.07 -16.50
N TYR A 8 -16.74 4.41 -17.28
CA TYR A 8 -17.03 3.82 -18.59
C TYR A 8 -16.64 4.71 -19.78
N GLY A 9 -16.04 5.87 -19.52
CA GLY A 9 -15.46 6.72 -20.56
C GLY A 9 -14.32 6.02 -21.30
N SER A 10 -13.89 6.62 -22.42
CA SER A 10 -12.72 6.16 -23.17
C SER A 10 -11.49 6.15 -22.26
N LYS A 11 -10.84 4.99 -22.13
CA LYS A 11 -9.66 4.81 -21.28
C LYS A 11 -8.41 4.85 -22.13
N THR A 12 -7.41 5.60 -21.68
CA THR A 12 -6.06 5.52 -22.23
C THR A 12 -5.26 4.47 -21.46
N PRO A 13 -4.58 3.54 -22.13
CA PRO A 13 -3.62 2.66 -21.48
C PRO A 13 -2.54 3.47 -20.76
N ILE A 14 -2.12 3.01 -19.59
CA ILE A 14 -1.05 3.60 -18.80
C ILE A 14 -0.06 2.49 -18.48
N ASP A 15 1.23 2.74 -18.72
CA ASP A 15 2.30 1.85 -18.25
C ASP A 15 2.38 1.94 -16.73
N VAL A 16 2.53 0.80 -16.06
CA VAL A 16 2.57 0.69 -14.60
C VAL A 16 3.60 1.65 -13.99
N LYS A 17 4.78 1.80 -14.61
CA LYS A 17 5.82 2.70 -14.10
C LYS A 17 5.39 4.18 -14.10
N ASP A 18 4.41 4.52 -14.92
CA ASP A 18 3.94 5.88 -15.14
C ASP A 18 2.68 6.21 -14.33
N ILE A 19 2.15 5.28 -13.52
CA ILE A 19 0.88 5.44 -12.80
C ILE A 19 0.84 6.69 -11.91
N PHE A 20 2.00 7.07 -11.34
CA PHE A 20 2.15 8.24 -10.49
C PHE A 20 2.43 9.55 -11.24
N LYS A 21 2.81 9.50 -12.53
CA LYS A 21 3.09 10.71 -13.33
C LYS A 21 1.84 11.56 -13.57
N ALA A 22 0.66 10.92 -13.54
CA ALA A 22 -0.62 11.61 -13.69
C ALA A 22 -1.08 12.33 -12.41
N CYS A 23 -0.45 12.06 -11.26
CA CYS A 23 -0.76 12.75 -10.01
C CYS A 23 -0.23 14.19 -10.06
N LYS A 24 -1.14 15.16 -10.19
CA LYS A 24 -0.80 16.59 -10.26
C LYS A 24 -0.54 17.23 -8.89
N ASP A 25 -1.01 16.58 -7.82
CA ASP A 25 -0.93 17.08 -6.46
C ASP A 25 0.35 16.60 -5.74
N GLN A 26 0.74 17.33 -4.69
CA GLN A 26 1.83 16.91 -3.80
C GLN A 26 1.55 15.55 -3.13
N ILE A 27 0.28 15.18 -2.96
CA ILE A 27 -0.13 13.90 -2.38
C ILE A 27 -0.44 12.93 -3.52
N ARG A 28 0.47 12.00 -3.78
CA ARG A 28 0.31 10.96 -4.80
C ARG A 28 -0.56 9.81 -4.28
N LYS A 29 -1.86 9.90 -4.52
CA LYS A 29 -2.82 8.80 -4.25
C LYS A 29 -3.35 8.25 -5.56
N VAL A 30 -3.29 6.93 -5.70
CA VAL A 30 -3.83 6.19 -6.85
C VAL A 30 -4.83 5.17 -6.35
N LEU A 31 -5.99 5.12 -6.99
CA LEU A 31 -7.03 4.14 -6.70
C LEU A 31 -7.22 3.22 -7.91
N VAL A 32 -7.01 1.93 -7.70
CA VAL A 32 -7.13 0.91 -8.76
C VAL A 32 -8.47 0.22 -8.64
N PHE A 33 -9.37 0.49 -9.60
CA PHE A 33 -10.68 -0.14 -9.67
C PHE A 33 -10.72 -1.28 -10.69
N GLY A 34 -11.56 -2.27 -10.40
CA GLY A 34 -11.87 -3.34 -11.32
C GLY A 34 -12.75 -4.40 -10.69
N ARG A 35 -13.41 -5.21 -11.53
CA ARG A 35 -14.32 -6.27 -11.08
C ARG A 35 -13.60 -7.30 -10.18
N ALA A 36 -14.37 -8.04 -9.38
CA ALA A 36 -13.84 -9.19 -8.66
C ALA A 36 -13.16 -10.17 -9.64
N GLY A 37 -12.04 -10.77 -9.23
CA GLY A 37 -11.28 -11.71 -10.07
C GLY A 37 -10.42 -11.08 -11.18
N ILE A 38 -10.45 -9.76 -11.41
CA ILE A 38 -9.66 -9.11 -12.48
C ILE A 38 -8.14 -9.09 -12.20
N GLY A 39 -7.71 -9.47 -10.99
CA GLY A 39 -6.29 -9.52 -10.61
C GLY A 39 -5.78 -8.31 -9.81
N LYS A 40 -6.62 -7.56 -9.10
CA LYS A 40 -6.19 -6.40 -8.28
C LYS A 40 -5.12 -6.76 -7.23
N SER A 41 -5.36 -7.81 -6.43
CA SER A 41 -4.38 -8.27 -5.44
C SER A 41 -3.11 -8.82 -6.09
N THR A 42 -3.24 -9.47 -7.24
CA THR A 42 -2.09 -9.90 -8.05
C THR A 42 -1.29 -8.70 -8.55
N PHE A 43 -1.95 -7.62 -8.96
CA PHE A 43 -1.31 -6.37 -9.37
C PHE A 43 -0.51 -5.75 -8.21
N CYS A 44 -1.07 -5.67 -6.99
CA CYS A 44 -0.35 -5.19 -5.81
C CYS A 44 0.94 -6.01 -5.54
N ARG A 45 0.87 -7.33 -5.62
CA ARG A 45 2.05 -8.20 -5.47
C ARG A 45 3.05 -8.04 -6.60
N TYR A 46 2.56 -7.92 -7.84
CA TYR A 46 3.38 -7.71 -9.02
C TYR A 46 4.19 -6.43 -8.91
N VAL A 47 3.56 -5.31 -8.55
CA VAL A 47 4.27 -4.03 -8.45
C VAL A 47 5.26 -4.00 -7.28
N ALA A 48 4.93 -4.64 -6.16
CA ALA A 48 5.88 -4.84 -5.06
C ALA A 48 7.12 -5.63 -5.50
N TYR A 49 6.93 -6.69 -6.28
CA TYR A 49 8.02 -7.48 -6.86
C TYR A 49 8.87 -6.68 -7.85
N GLN A 50 8.23 -5.94 -8.76
CA GLN A 50 8.94 -5.10 -9.74
C GLN A 50 9.76 -4.00 -9.04
N TRP A 51 9.22 -3.40 -7.98
CA TRP A 51 9.99 -2.46 -7.16
C TRP A 51 11.17 -3.15 -6.46
N ALA A 52 10.94 -4.30 -5.80
CA ALA A 52 11.98 -5.01 -5.05
C ALA A 52 13.15 -5.50 -5.94
N THR A 53 12.91 -5.67 -7.25
CA THR A 53 13.92 -6.03 -8.24
C THR A 53 14.55 -4.81 -8.92
N GLY A 54 14.17 -3.59 -8.53
CA GLY A 54 14.71 -2.33 -9.06
C GLY A 54 14.16 -1.94 -10.44
N ALA A 55 13.09 -2.58 -10.92
CA ALA A 55 12.56 -2.35 -12.26
C ALA A 55 11.68 -1.10 -12.36
N ILE A 56 10.98 -0.74 -11.28
CA ILE A 56 10.09 0.43 -11.23
C ILE A 56 10.23 1.19 -9.90
N TRP A 57 9.87 2.47 -9.96
CA TRP A 57 9.71 3.37 -8.82
C TRP A 57 10.89 3.42 -7.85
N SER A 58 12.10 3.57 -8.39
CA SER A 58 13.34 3.70 -7.60
C SER A 58 13.37 4.90 -6.66
N GLU A 59 12.43 5.85 -6.82
CA GLU A 59 12.27 6.97 -5.89
C GLU A 59 11.69 6.58 -4.52
N TYR A 60 11.08 5.40 -4.40
CA TYR A 60 10.62 4.88 -3.12
C TYR A 60 11.67 3.95 -2.52
N GLU A 61 12.08 4.25 -1.30
CA GLU A 61 13.06 3.48 -0.54
C GLU A 61 12.41 2.29 0.17
N LEU A 62 11.09 2.36 0.40
CA LEU A 62 10.31 1.29 0.99
C LEU A 62 8.95 1.14 0.30
N VAL A 63 8.55 -0.11 0.03
CA VAL A 63 7.18 -0.47 -0.34
C VAL A 63 6.58 -1.37 0.73
N VAL A 64 5.42 -0.97 1.26
CA VAL A 64 4.68 -1.76 2.25
C VAL A 64 3.34 -2.18 1.68
N LEU A 65 3.10 -3.50 1.60
CA LEU A 65 1.83 -4.07 1.16
C LEU A 65 0.93 -4.44 2.34
N VAL A 66 -0.17 -3.74 2.54
CA VAL A 66 -1.14 -4.09 3.58
C VAL A 66 -2.35 -4.72 2.93
N HIS A 67 -2.63 -5.97 3.27
CA HIS A 67 -3.89 -6.63 2.94
C HIS A 67 -4.96 -6.12 3.92
N LEU A 68 -5.91 -5.31 3.46
CA LEU A 68 -6.87 -4.65 4.36
C LEU A 68 -7.82 -5.64 5.04
N ARG A 69 -8.14 -6.77 4.39
CA ARG A 69 -8.84 -7.90 5.03
C ARG A 69 -8.19 -8.45 6.30
N SER A 70 -6.90 -8.18 6.51
CA SER A 70 -6.16 -8.59 7.69
C SER A 70 -6.40 -7.69 8.90
N LEU A 71 -6.94 -6.49 8.68
CA LEU A 71 -7.18 -5.48 9.70
C LEU A 71 -8.54 -5.68 10.39
N THR A 72 -8.80 -6.91 10.85
CA THR A 72 -10.06 -7.29 11.51
C THR A 72 -10.07 -6.89 12.97
N GLU A 73 -11.26 -6.70 13.57
CA GLU A 73 -11.41 -6.39 15.01
C GLU A 73 -10.73 -7.41 15.93
N SER A 74 -10.74 -8.70 15.54
CA SER A 74 -10.07 -9.76 16.30
C SER A 74 -8.56 -9.59 16.37
N ARG A 75 -7.96 -8.98 15.34
CA ARG A 75 -6.52 -8.69 15.28
C ARG A 75 -6.23 -7.26 15.74
N TYR A 76 -7.12 -6.32 15.52
CA TYR A 76 -6.99 -4.90 15.86
C TYR A 76 -8.23 -4.44 16.64
N PRO A 77 -8.33 -4.76 17.95
CA PRO A 77 -9.50 -4.41 18.76
C PRO A 77 -9.79 -2.91 18.80
N PHE A 78 -11.09 -2.58 18.76
CA PHE A 78 -11.56 -1.21 18.93
C PHE A 78 -11.04 -0.57 20.23
N GLY A 79 -10.81 0.74 20.18
CA GLY A 79 -10.28 1.52 21.30
C GLY A 79 -8.76 1.48 21.44
N THR A 80 -8.06 0.64 20.65
CA THR A 80 -6.60 0.67 20.56
C THR A 80 -6.15 1.52 19.38
N ILE A 81 -5.20 2.43 19.61
CA ILE A 81 -4.58 3.23 18.55
C ILE A 81 -3.36 2.46 18.04
N TYR A 82 -3.33 2.19 16.73
CA TYR A 82 -2.20 1.55 16.06
C TYR A 82 -1.48 2.56 15.18
N SER A 83 -0.16 2.67 15.36
CA SER A 83 0.71 3.41 14.47
C SER A 83 1.06 2.57 13.22
N PRO A 84 1.59 3.19 12.15
CA PRO A 84 2.10 2.45 10.99
C PRO A 84 3.16 1.40 11.35
N VAL A 85 3.98 1.66 12.38
CA VAL A 85 4.98 0.71 12.90
C VAL A 85 4.30 -0.53 13.48
N ASP A 86 3.22 -0.34 14.24
CA ASP A 86 2.48 -1.47 14.84
C ASP A 86 1.84 -2.34 13.76
N ILE A 87 1.36 -1.73 12.67
CA ILE A 87 0.80 -2.46 11.52
C ILE A 87 1.90 -3.25 10.82
N VAL A 88 3.02 -2.61 10.49
CA VAL A 88 4.14 -3.26 9.80
C VAL A 88 4.70 -4.40 10.66
N GLU A 89 4.96 -4.16 11.94
CA GLU A 89 5.42 -5.18 12.88
C GLU A 89 4.47 -6.38 12.88
N LYS A 90 3.18 -6.14 13.07
CA LYS A 90 2.19 -7.23 13.22
C LYS A 90 1.93 -8.02 11.95
N GLU A 91 1.98 -7.38 10.78
CA GLU A 91 1.71 -8.05 9.51
C GLU A 91 2.94 -8.73 8.89
N TYR A 92 4.15 -8.27 9.21
CA TYR A 92 5.38 -8.75 8.55
C TYR A 92 6.37 -9.44 9.47
N PHE A 93 6.37 -9.13 10.77
CA PHE A 93 7.32 -9.70 11.72
C PHE A 93 6.63 -10.77 12.55
N SER A 94 7.07 -12.01 12.36
CA SER A 94 6.66 -13.13 13.21
C SER A 94 7.29 -13.02 14.60
N TYR A 95 6.71 -13.69 15.60
CA TYR A 95 7.29 -13.73 16.93
C TYR A 95 8.73 -14.28 16.92
N PRO A 96 9.69 -13.68 17.66
CA PRO A 96 9.51 -12.61 18.65
C PRO A 96 9.25 -11.22 18.04
N CYS A 97 8.49 -10.39 18.76
CA CYS A 97 8.26 -8.99 18.41
C CYS A 97 9.57 -8.21 18.23
N LEU A 98 9.52 -7.14 17.45
CA LEU A 98 10.69 -6.30 17.20
C LEU A 98 11.24 -5.77 18.53
N SER A 99 12.57 -5.77 18.67
CA SER A 99 13.20 -5.16 19.84
C SER A 99 12.87 -3.66 19.90
N GLY A 100 12.97 -3.04 21.08
CA GLY A 100 12.72 -1.60 21.20
C GLY A 100 13.60 -0.75 20.27
N LYS A 101 14.83 -1.20 19.98
CA LYS A 101 15.74 -0.56 19.04
C LYS A 101 15.27 -0.72 17.59
N ASP A 102 14.85 -1.92 17.20
CA ASP A 102 14.37 -2.17 15.84
C ASP A 102 13.05 -1.44 15.55
N LYS A 103 12.17 -1.32 16.55
CA LYS A 103 10.97 -0.49 16.45
C LYS A 103 11.30 0.98 16.22
N GLN A 104 12.29 1.52 16.95
CA GLN A 104 12.73 2.90 16.76
C GLN A 104 13.34 3.12 15.37
N LEU A 105 14.15 2.18 14.90
CA LEU A 105 14.70 2.22 13.55
C LEU A 105 13.59 2.19 12.50
N LEU A 106 12.68 1.22 12.57
CA LEU A 106 11.54 1.14 11.66
C LEU A 106 10.68 2.41 11.71
N GLN A 107 10.50 2.99 12.89
CA GLN A 107 9.78 4.25 13.03
C GLN A 107 10.48 5.43 12.35
N GLN A 108 11.81 5.47 12.38
CA GLN A 108 12.60 6.48 11.68
C GLN A 108 12.50 6.28 10.17
N GLU A 109 12.70 5.06 9.68
CA GLU A 109 12.55 4.69 8.27
C GLU A 109 11.17 5.07 7.73
N LEU A 110 10.10 4.81 8.50
CA LEU A 110 8.73 5.14 8.12
C LEU A 110 8.41 6.65 8.13
N ARG A 111 9.27 7.50 8.72
CA ARG A 111 9.08 8.96 8.76
C ARG A 111 9.97 9.69 7.76
N GLU A 112 11.22 9.26 7.63
CA GLU A 112 12.27 10.00 6.93
C GLU A 112 12.35 9.60 5.45
N ASN A 113 11.95 8.38 5.10
CA ASN A 113 12.13 7.85 3.75
C ASN A 113 10.87 7.97 2.89
N HIS A 114 11.06 8.01 1.58
CA HIS A 114 9.95 7.99 0.63
C HIS A 114 9.33 6.59 0.57
N ILE A 115 8.16 6.43 1.22
CA ILE A 115 7.45 5.15 1.29
C ILE A 115 6.25 5.12 0.35
N LEU A 116 6.06 3.99 -0.31
CA LEU A 116 4.84 3.66 -1.02
C LEU A 116 4.02 2.61 -0.25
N TRP A 117 2.81 2.99 0.13
CA TRP A 117 1.83 2.11 0.76
C TRP A 117 0.91 1.51 -0.30
N LEU A 118 0.91 0.18 -0.40
CA LEU A 118 -0.03 -0.57 -1.22
C LEU A 118 -1.14 -1.10 -0.31
N LEU A 119 -2.34 -0.55 -0.43
CA LEU A 119 -3.51 -0.96 0.36
C LEU A 119 -4.41 -1.84 -0.50
N ASP A 120 -4.31 -3.16 -0.32
CA ASP A 120 -5.03 -4.16 -1.12
C ASP A 120 -6.35 -4.54 -0.44
N GLY A 121 -7.46 -4.45 -1.19
CA GLY A 121 -8.79 -4.80 -0.69
C GLY A 121 -9.53 -3.66 0.02
N TYR A 122 -9.58 -2.46 -0.57
CA TYR A 122 -10.25 -1.30 0.04
C TYR A 122 -11.76 -1.50 0.26
N ASP A 123 -12.37 -2.43 -0.46
CA ASP A 123 -13.75 -2.88 -0.31
C ASP A 123 -13.97 -3.91 0.83
N GLU A 124 -12.91 -4.32 1.52
CA GLU A 124 -12.93 -5.36 2.55
C GLU A 124 -12.86 -4.81 4.00
N ILE A 125 -12.94 -3.49 4.17
CA ILE A 125 -12.86 -2.74 5.45
C ILE A 125 -14.15 -1.97 5.70
#